data_AF-A0A0K8T3K3-F1
#
_entry.id   AF-A0A0K8T3K3-F1
#
_cell.length_a   1.000
_cell.length_b   1.000
_cell.length_c   1.000
_cell.angle_alpha   90.00
_cell.angle_beta   90.00
_cell.angle_gamma   90.00
#
_symmetry.space_group_name_H-M   'P 1'
#
loop_
_entity.id
_entity.type
_entity.pdbx_description
1 polymer ?
#
loop_
_entity_poly.entity_id
_entity_poly.type
_entity_poly.pdbx_seq_one_letter_code
_entity_poly.pdbx_strand_id
1 'polypeptide(L)'
;IQCIEGYVFPDGSTATELHCKEGEWEPLRRDWVAVPDCQPVCIPPCQNGGICLGMNSCQCPQEFRGSQCQYSASSCDVRNLGFNGNYKCSSDSGMESLECTLKCPEGMKFAQEPEIVTSRHVCTYASGQFDPPSAPRCVFDKSEDLLLNYIFPDASNQSHESHQGYHYYYGHGGSYGGHGGRYG
;
A
#
# COMPACT_ATOMS: atom_id res chain seq x y z
N ILE A 1 40.66 -11.48 -21.47
CA ILE A 1 39.83 -10.41 -20.85
C ILE A 1 38.83 -11.08 -19.90
N GLN A 2 38.53 -10.46 -18.76
CA GLN A 2 37.69 -11.06 -17.71
C GLN A 2 36.63 -10.06 -17.25
N CYS A 3 35.40 -10.55 -17.07
CA CYS A 3 34.32 -9.80 -16.46
C CYS A 3 34.58 -9.57 -14.96
N ILE A 4 34.04 -8.48 -14.43
CA ILE A 4 34.02 -8.25 -12.98
C ILE A 4 33.14 -9.31 -12.28
N GLU A 5 33.34 -9.49 -10.98
CA GLU A 5 32.56 -10.44 -10.18
C GLU A 5 31.04 -10.16 -10.30
N GLY A 6 30.26 -11.23 -10.48
CA GLY A 6 28.81 -11.13 -10.69
C GLY A 6 28.40 -10.72 -12.10
N TYR A 7 29.33 -10.72 -13.07
CA TYR A 7 29.04 -10.45 -14.48
C TYR A 7 29.58 -11.57 -15.37
N VAL A 8 28.86 -11.86 -16.45
CA VAL A 8 29.21 -12.91 -17.42
C VAL A 8 29.02 -12.40 -18.85
N PHE A 9 29.75 -12.97 -19.79
CA PHE A 9 29.45 -12.80 -21.22
C PHE A 9 28.12 -13.50 -21.58
N PRO A 10 27.51 -13.20 -22.74
CA PRO A 10 26.22 -13.78 -23.14
C PRO A 10 26.18 -15.33 -23.21
N ASP A 11 27.35 -15.98 -23.26
CA ASP A 11 27.49 -17.44 -23.22
C ASP A 11 27.62 -18.00 -21.80
N GLY A 12 27.58 -17.15 -20.77
CA GLY A 12 27.75 -17.50 -19.36
C GLY A 12 29.20 -17.57 -18.90
N SER A 13 30.19 -17.37 -19.78
CA SER A 13 31.61 -17.38 -19.39
C SER A 13 31.99 -16.09 -18.64
N THR A 14 32.95 -16.16 -17.74
CA THR A 14 33.48 -14.97 -17.02
C THR A 14 34.76 -14.43 -17.65
N ALA A 15 35.37 -15.17 -18.57
CA ALA A 15 36.59 -14.79 -19.24
C ALA A 15 36.61 -15.29 -20.68
N THR A 16 37.26 -14.54 -21.56
CA THR A 16 37.51 -14.94 -22.95
C THR A 16 38.93 -14.57 -23.37
N GLU A 17 39.45 -15.31 -24.34
CA GLU A 17 40.78 -15.15 -24.89
C GLU A 17 40.77 -14.33 -26.19
N LEU A 18 41.83 -13.56 -26.39
CA LEU A 18 42.05 -12.76 -27.58
C LEU A 18 43.30 -13.26 -28.31
N HIS A 19 43.26 -13.23 -29.63
CA HIS A 19 44.39 -13.52 -30.49
C HIS A 19 44.80 -12.25 -31.23
N CYS A 20 46.09 -11.89 -31.16
CA CYS A 20 46.63 -10.79 -31.92
C CYS A 20 47.04 -11.27 -33.32
N LYS A 21 46.38 -10.75 -34.36
CA LYS A 21 46.66 -11.07 -35.75
C LYS A 21 46.90 -9.77 -36.51
N GLU A 22 48.08 -9.66 -37.12
CA GLU A 22 48.47 -8.47 -37.92
C GLU A 22 48.38 -7.14 -37.14
N GLY A 23 48.53 -7.18 -35.82
CA GLY A 23 48.44 -6.02 -34.93
C GLY A 23 47.04 -5.72 -34.40
N GLU A 24 46.02 -6.44 -34.88
CA GLU A 24 44.63 -6.33 -34.43
C GLU A 24 44.27 -7.44 -33.44
N TRP A 25 43.51 -7.09 -32.39
CA TRP A 25 43.03 -8.06 -31.40
C TRP A 25 41.69 -8.64 -31.84
N GLU A 26 41.69 -9.92 -32.19
CA GLU A 26 40.50 -10.66 -32.58
C GLU A 26 40.07 -11.61 -31.44
N PRO A 27 38.76 -11.81 -31.19
CA PRO A 27 38.29 -12.86 -30.30
C PRO A 27 38.76 -14.23 -30.81
N LEU A 28 39.23 -15.10 -29.91
CA LEU A 28 39.59 -16.47 -30.30
C LEU A 28 38.37 -17.27 -30.76
N ARG A 29 37.18 -16.92 -30.24
CA ARG A 29 35.92 -17.55 -30.61
C ARG A 29 35.40 -16.96 -31.92
N ARG A 30 35.12 -17.84 -32.89
CA ARG A 30 34.71 -17.45 -34.26
C ARG A 30 33.26 -17.00 -34.40
N ASP A 31 32.43 -17.25 -33.38
CA ASP A 31 31.04 -16.81 -33.32
C ASP A 31 30.89 -15.36 -32.83
N TRP A 32 31.99 -14.72 -32.39
CA TRP A 32 32.03 -13.33 -31.99
C TRP A 32 32.83 -12.49 -32.98
N VAL A 33 32.18 -11.50 -33.59
CA VAL A 33 32.85 -10.50 -34.43
C VAL A 33 33.70 -9.55 -33.57
N ALA A 34 33.26 -9.29 -32.34
CA ALA A 34 33.97 -8.54 -31.31
C ALA A 34 33.60 -9.12 -29.93
N VAL A 35 34.41 -8.86 -28.90
CA VAL A 35 34.08 -9.26 -27.52
C VAL A 35 32.82 -8.50 -27.07
N PRO A 36 31.72 -9.19 -26.71
CA PRO A 36 30.51 -8.55 -26.23
C PRO A 36 30.69 -7.99 -24.81
N ASP A 37 29.82 -7.08 -24.41
CA ASP A 37 29.81 -6.56 -23.04
C ASP A 37 29.39 -7.64 -22.04
N CYS A 38 29.97 -7.58 -20.85
CA CYS A 38 29.55 -8.42 -19.74
C CYS A 38 28.19 -7.96 -19.21
N GLN A 39 27.34 -8.92 -18.84
CA GLN A 39 26.00 -8.69 -18.29
C GLN A 39 25.93 -9.11 -16.81
N PRO A 40 25.19 -8.37 -15.97
CA PRO A 40 25.07 -8.70 -14.56
C PRO A 40 24.27 -9.98 -14.34
N VAL A 41 24.69 -10.78 -13.36
CA VAL A 41 24.01 -11.99 -12.91
C VAL A 41 23.84 -11.92 -11.40
N CYS A 42 22.64 -12.25 -10.94
CA CYS A 42 22.28 -12.29 -9.53
C CYS A 42 22.09 -13.75 -9.12
N ILE A 43 22.60 -14.11 -7.93
CA ILE A 43 22.46 -15.44 -7.33
C ILE A 43 21.93 -15.26 -5.90
N PRO A 44 20.68 -15.67 -5.61
CA PRO A 44 19.68 -16.24 -6.53
C PRO A 44 19.25 -15.26 -7.64
N PRO A 45 18.59 -15.72 -8.72
CA PRO A 45 18.08 -14.83 -9.76
C PRO A 45 16.95 -13.94 -9.23
N CYS A 46 16.79 -12.77 -9.84
CA CYS A 46 15.62 -11.93 -9.62
C CYS A 46 14.36 -12.64 -10.13
N GLN A 47 13.26 -12.54 -9.40
CA GLN A 47 11.99 -13.18 -9.72
C GLN A 47 11.01 -12.17 -10.31
N ASN A 48 9.87 -12.66 -10.82
CA ASN A 48 8.71 -11.84 -11.21
C ASN A 48 9.04 -10.67 -12.16
N GLY A 49 9.98 -10.86 -13.07
CA GLY A 49 10.40 -9.84 -14.04
C GLY A 49 11.37 -8.81 -13.48
N GLY A 50 11.98 -9.05 -12.32
CA GLY A 50 13.05 -8.23 -11.79
C GLY A 50 14.30 -8.24 -12.67
N ILE A 51 14.99 -7.10 -12.74
CA ILE A 51 16.21 -6.92 -13.52
C ILE A 51 17.41 -6.94 -12.56
N CYS A 52 18.41 -7.79 -12.83
CA CYS A 52 19.63 -7.79 -12.05
C CYS A 52 20.48 -6.57 -12.40
N LEU A 53 20.87 -5.79 -11.38
CA LEU A 53 21.76 -4.63 -11.53
C LEU A 53 23.23 -4.98 -11.24
N GLY A 54 23.51 -6.24 -10.91
CA GLY A 54 24.79 -6.72 -10.41
C GLY A 54 24.85 -6.71 -8.87
N MET A 55 25.91 -7.28 -8.30
CA MET A 55 26.11 -7.36 -6.84
C MET A 55 24.92 -7.98 -6.08
N ASN A 56 24.21 -8.92 -6.71
CA ASN A 56 22.98 -9.52 -6.16
C ASN A 56 21.87 -8.50 -5.81
N SER A 57 21.84 -7.36 -6.49
CA SER A 57 20.77 -6.36 -6.36
C SER A 57 19.78 -6.44 -7.52
N CYS A 58 18.50 -6.50 -7.19
CA CYS A 58 17.41 -6.55 -8.16
C CYS A 58 16.64 -5.23 -8.21
N GLN A 59 16.39 -4.74 -9.41
CA GLN A 59 15.36 -3.73 -9.65
C GLN A 59 14.01 -4.43 -9.82
N CYS A 60 13.09 -4.19 -8.87
CA CYS A 60 11.78 -4.81 -8.89
C CYS A 60 10.73 -3.97 -9.65
N PRO A 61 9.81 -4.61 -10.38
CA PRO A 61 8.59 -3.96 -10.85
C PRO A 61 7.75 -3.43 -9.68
N GLN A 62 6.85 -2.49 -9.97
CA GLN A 62 6.02 -1.83 -8.96
C GLN A 62 5.21 -2.79 -8.08
N GLU A 63 4.83 -3.95 -8.61
CA GLU A 63 3.99 -4.95 -7.93
C GLU A 63 4.77 -5.95 -7.07
N PHE A 64 6.11 -5.88 -7.02
CA PHE A 64 6.94 -6.86 -6.32
C PHE A 64 7.96 -6.22 -5.38
N ARG A 65 8.30 -6.94 -4.30
CA ARG A 65 9.17 -6.49 -3.20
C ARG A 65 10.06 -7.64 -2.71
N GLY A 66 10.98 -7.32 -1.82
CA GLY A 66 12.06 -8.19 -1.35
C GLY A 66 13.32 -8.08 -2.22
N SER A 67 14.43 -8.57 -1.68
CA SER A 67 15.75 -8.58 -2.32
C SER A 67 15.77 -9.18 -3.73
N GLN A 68 14.90 -10.16 -3.98
CA GLN A 68 14.79 -10.87 -5.25
C GLN A 68 13.47 -10.61 -5.97
N CYS A 69 12.70 -9.61 -5.56
CA CYS A 69 11.36 -9.35 -6.08
C CYS A 69 10.40 -10.55 -5.89
N GLN A 70 10.62 -11.35 -4.85
CA GLN A 70 9.92 -12.61 -4.62
C GLN A 70 8.53 -12.43 -4.00
N TYR A 71 8.24 -11.28 -3.39
CA TYR A 71 6.98 -11.04 -2.68
C TYR A 71 6.08 -10.07 -3.44
N SER A 72 4.76 -10.29 -3.39
CA SER A 72 3.80 -9.32 -3.90
C SER A 72 3.78 -8.07 -3.02
N ALA A 73 3.78 -6.90 -3.63
CA ALA A 73 3.59 -5.63 -2.93
C ALA A 73 2.22 -5.57 -2.22
N SER A 74 1.21 -6.25 -2.77
CA SER A 74 -0.13 -6.33 -2.19
C SER A 74 -0.21 -7.14 -0.90
N SER A 75 0.81 -7.95 -0.58
CA SER A 75 0.86 -8.70 0.69
C SER A 75 0.82 -7.78 1.89
N CYS A 76 1.36 -6.56 1.77
CA CYS A 76 1.33 -5.53 2.80
C CYS A 76 0.42 -4.34 2.38
N ASP A 77 -0.80 -4.61 1.90
CA ASP A 77 -1.77 -3.55 1.63
C ASP A 77 -2.32 -2.97 2.95
N VAL A 78 -2.00 -1.70 3.20
CA VAL A 78 -2.39 -0.93 4.39
C VAL A 78 -3.91 -0.82 4.53
N ARG A 79 -4.65 -0.91 3.43
CA ARG A 79 -6.12 -0.89 3.44
C ARG A 79 -6.70 -2.06 4.23
N ASN A 80 -5.98 -3.16 4.32
CA ASN A 80 -6.39 -4.33 5.08
C ASN A 80 -6.42 -4.08 6.60
N LEU A 81 -5.76 -3.01 7.09
CA LEU A 81 -5.84 -2.60 8.49
C LEU A 81 -7.20 -1.98 8.87
N GLY A 82 -8.02 -1.55 7.88
CA GLY A 82 -9.32 -0.94 8.14
C GLY A 82 -9.24 0.42 8.89
N PHE A 83 -8.11 1.12 8.78
CA PHE A 83 -7.92 2.41 9.43
C PHE A 83 -8.77 3.52 8.79
N ASN A 84 -9.47 4.31 9.59
CA ASN A 84 -10.38 5.37 9.12
C ASN A 84 -9.73 6.77 9.12
N GLY A 85 -8.41 6.86 9.02
CA GLY A 85 -7.66 8.12 9.00
C GLY A 85 -6.56 8.15 7.93
N ASN A 86 -5.57 9.02 8.14
CA ASN A 86 -4.44 9.20 7.23
C ASN A 86 -3.27 8.29 7.60
N TYR A 87 -2.53 7.79 6.61
CA TYR A 87 -1.35 6.98 6.85
C TYR A 87 -0.18 7.42 5.98
N LYS A 88 1.04 7.25 6.49
CA LYS A 88 2.29 7.43 5.73
C LYS A 88 3.11 6.17 5.87
N CYS A 89 3.50 5.58 4.75
CA CYS A 89 4.29 4.36 4.74
C CYS A 89 5.64 4.56 4.07
N SER A 90 6.64 3.83 4.54
CA SER A 90 7.98 3.79 3.98
C SER A 90 8.48 2.34 4.00
N SER A 91 9.12 1.92 2.93
CA SER A 91 9.84 0.63 2.90
C SER A 91 11.23 0.82 3.49
N ASP A 92 11.77 -0.26 4.06
CA ASP A 92 13.17 -0.30 4.45
C ASP A 92 14.10 -0.38 3.23
N SER A 93 15.40 -0.21 3.44
CA SER A 93 16.42 -0.24 2.38
C SER A 93 16.45 -1.56 1.60
N GLY A 94 16.07 -2.68 2.21
CA GLY A 94 16.01 -4.00 1.57
C GLY A 94 14.70 -4.28 0.85
N MET A 95 13.71 -3.38 0.94
CA MET A 95 12.33 -3.61 0.47
C MET A 95 11.72 -4.90 1.06
N GLU A 96 12.13 -5.30 2.27
CA GLU A 96 11.68 -6.52 2.95
C GLU A 96 10.49 -6.26 3.88
N SER A 97 10.28 -5.00 4.25
CA SER A 97 9.22 -4.56 5.14
C SER A 97 8.59 -3.24 4.69
N LEU A 98 7.37 -3.01 5.13
CA LEU A 98 6.63 -1.77 4.98
C LEU A 98 6.25 -1.26 6.38
N GLU A 99 6.81 -0.12 6.76
CA GLU A 99 6.47 0.57 8.01
C GLU A 99 5.50 1.71 7.72
N CYS A 100 4.35 1.70 8.40
CA CYS A 100 3.29 2.68 8.26
C CYS A 100 3.01 3.38 9.59
N THR A 101 2.93 4.71 9.55
CA THR A 101 2.48 5.54 10.67
C THR A 101 1.07 6.07 10.38
N LEU A 102 0.14 5.78 11.29
CA LEU A 102 -1.25 6.19 11.24
C LEU A 102 -1.47 7.51 11.98
N LYS A 103 -2.34 8.37 11.45
CA LYS A 103 -2.67 9.68 12.01
C LYS A 103 -4.16 9.96 11.85
N CYS A 104 -4.82 10.36 12.93
CA CYS A 104 -6.20 10.82 12.84
C CYS A 104 -6.31 12.16 12.09
N PRO A 105 -7.42 12.38 11.36
CA PRO A 105 -7.79 13.70 10.86
C PRO A 105 -7.89 14.74 11.98
N GLU A 106 -7.88 16.02 11.62
CA GLU A 106 -8.04 17.12 12.55
C GLU A 106 -9.39 17.03 13.30
N GLY A 107 -9.41 17.35 14.60
CA GLY A 107 -10.59 17.24 15.46
C GLY A 107 -10.93 15.81 15.93
N MET A 108 -10.13 14.81 15.56
CA MET A 108 -10.31 13.42 15.98
C MET A 108 -9.12 12.91 16.82
N LYS A 109 -9.40 11.95 17.69
CA LYS A 109 -8.42 11.25 18.55
C LYS A 109 -8.58 9.74 18.39
N PHE A 110 -7.57 8.97 18.78
CA PHE A 110 -7.70 7.51 18.83
C PHE A 110 -8.70 7.10 19.92
N ALA A 111 -9.50 6.06 19.66
CA ALA A 111 -10.59 5.65 20.54
C ALA A 111 -10.15 5.13 21.93
N GLN A 112 -8.89 4.70 22.08
CA GLN A 112 -8.30 4.26 23.35
C GLN A 112 -6.81 4.65 23.38
N GLU A 113 -6.43 5.38 24.43
CA GLU A 113 -5.06 5.55 24.92
C GLU A 113 -5.01 5.01 26.37
N PRO A 114 -3.90 4.43 26.87
CA PRO A 114 -2.75 3.87 26.19
C PRO A 114 -2.51 2.41 26.68
N GLU A 115 -3.04 1.41 25.99
CA GLU A 115 -2.62 0.01 26.16
C GLU A 115 -3.01 -0.74 24.87
N ILE A 116 -2.01 -1.30 24.17
CA ILE A 116 -2.09 -2.12 22.95
C ILE A 116 -2.06 -1.37 21.60
N VAL A 117 -2.44 -0.09 21.49
CA VAL A 117 -2.55 0.53 20.15
C VAL A 117 -1.37 1.44 19.78
N THR A 118 -0.38 0.88 19.09
CA THR A 118 0.66 1.68 18.42
C THR A 118 0.12 2.25 17.11
N SER A 119 0.39 3.52 16.83
CA SER A 119 0.12 4.15 15.53
C SER A 119 1.10 3.68 14.44
N ARG A 120 2.17 2.99 14.82
CA ARG A 120 3.21 2.45 13.95
C ARG A 120 2.96 0.97 13.73
N HIS A 121 2.79 0.57 12.47
CA HIS A 121 2.58 -0.81 12.04
C HIS A 121 3.67 -1.22 11.06
N VAL A 122 4.21 -2.41 11.22
CA VAL A 122 5.24 -2.96 10.32
C VAL A 122 4.72 -4.24 9.70
N CYS A 123 4.72 -4.34 8.38
CA CYS A 123 4.44 -5.57 7.66
C CYS A 123 5.71 -6.08 6.99
N THR A 124 6.12 -7.29 7.33
CA THR A 124 7.20 -7.98 6.62
C THR A 124 6.61 -8.68 5.40
N TYR A 125 7.13 -8.44 4.20
CA TYR A 125 6.57 -9.02 2.98
C TYR A 125 6.61 -10.56 2.95
N ALA A 126 7.54 -11.16 3.70
CA ALA A 126 7.61 -12.60 3.92
C ALA A 126 6.42 -13.17 4.69
N SER A 127 5.87 -12.43 5.66
CA SER A 127 4.68 -12.85 6.42
C SER A 127 3.38 -12.32 5.81
N GLY A 128 3.42 -11.15 5.17
CA GLY A 128 2.23 -10.45 4.66
C GLY A 128 1.29 -9.99 5.78
N GLN A 129 1.78 -9.92 7.03
CA GLN A 129 0.97 -9.56 8.19
C GLN A 129 1.58 -8.35 8.89
N PHE A 130 0.74 -7.35 9.14
CA PHE A 130 1.12 -6.19 9.95
C PHE A 130 1.25 -6.58 11.42
N ASP A 131 2.24 -5.99 12.09
CA ASP A 131 2.42 -6.01 13.52
C ASP A 131 2.41 -4.56 14.07
N PRO A 132 1.44 -4.20 14.93
CA PRO A 132 0.30 -5.02 15.32
C PRO A 132 -0.69 -5.21 14.15
N PRO A 133 -1.53 -6.27 14.19
CA PRO A 133 -2.41 -6.62 13.07
C PRO A 133 -3.69 -5.76 12.98
N SER A 134 -4.02 -4.99 14.02
CA SER A 134 -5.24 -4.19 14.08
C SER A 134 -4.93 -2.71 14.31
N ALA A 135 -5.52 -1.83 13.50
CA ALA A 135 -5.38 -0.38 13.63
C ALA A 135 -6.39 0.23 14.63
N PRO A 136 -6.03 1.31 15.34
CA PRO A 136 -6.97 2.10 16.14
C PRO A 136 -8.05 2.70 15.27
N ARG A 137 -9.24 2.95 15.83
CA ARG A 137 -10.21 3.84 15.19
C ARG A 137 -10.04 5.29 15.65
N CYS A 138 -10.16 6.21 14.72
CA CYS A 138 -10.30 7.63 14.99
C CYS A 138 -11.76 7.96 15.35
N VAL A 139 -11.94 8.67 16.45
CA VAL A 139 -13.24 9.14 16.97
C VAL A 139 -13.16 10.63 17.24
N PHE A 140 -14.31 11.33 17.23
CA PHE A 140 -14.34 12.73 17.62
C PHE A 140 -14.03 12.88 19.11
N ASP A 141 -13.37 13.98 19.45
CA ASP A 141 -13.16 14.35 20.85
C ASP A 141 -14.52 14.66 21.49
N LYS A 142 -14.99 13.81 22.41
CA LYS A 142 -16.25 14.02 23.14
C LYS A 142 -16.22 15.26 24.05
N SER A 143 -15.13 16.02 24.08
CA SER A 143 -15.04 17.30 24.79
C SER A 143 -15.96 18.38 24.19
N GLU A 144 -16.39 18.25 22.93
CA GLU A 144 -17.39 19.11 22.28
C GLU A 144 -18.84 18.73 22.62
N ASP A 145 -19.11 17.48 23.07
CA ASP A 145 -20.45 17.06 23.53
C ASP A 145 -20.83 17.74 24.85
N LEU A 146 -19.85 18.18 25.64
CA LEU A 146 -20.09 18.96 26.85
C LEU A 146 -20.56 20.39 26.55
N LEU A 147 -20.17 20.97 25.41
CA LEU A 147 -20.67 22.28 24.98
C LEU A 147 -22.12 22.19 24.48
N LEU A 148 -22.49 21.11 23.78
CA LEU A 148 -23.89 20.88 23.37
C LEU A 148 -24.80 20.64 24.59
N ASN A 149 -24.31 19.93 25.61
CA ASN A 149 -25.05 19.74 26.86
C ASN A 149 -25.14 21.02 27.72
N TYR A 150 -24.18 21.95 27.58
CA TYR A 150 -24.22 23.28 28.23
C TYR A 150 -25.15 24.27 27.49
N ILE A 151 -25.29 24.15 26.17
CA ILE A 151 -26.11 25.05 25.34
C ILE A 151 -27.58 24.58 25.30
N PHE A 152 -27.84 23.26 25.41
CA PHE A 152 -29.19 22.67 25.41
C PHE A 152 -29.40 21.73 26.62
N PRO A 153 -29.62 22.27 27.83
CA PRO A 153 -29.81 21.43 29.02
C PRO A 153 -31.08 20.54 28.97
N ASP A 154 -32.05 20.86 28.11
CA ASP A 154 -33.38 20.23 28.08
C ASP A 154 -33.53 19.04 27.11
N ALA A 155 -32.48 18.68 26.35
CA ALA A 155 -32.54 17.52 25.45
C ALA A 155 -32.27 16.17 26.16
N SER A 156 -31.89 16.21 27.45
CA SER A 156 -31.48 15.02 28.21
C SER A 156 -32.63 14.16 28.72
N ASN A 157 -33.90 14.47 28.40
CA ASN A 157 -35.04 13.67 28.81
C ASN A 157 -35.95 13.20 27.66
N GLN A 158 -35.34 12.71 26.58
CA GLN A 158 -36.03 11.80 25.68
C GLN A 158 -35.22 10.51 25.55
N SER A 159 -35.36 9.68 26.58
CA SER A 159 -35.24 8.24 26.40
C SER A 159 -36.19 7.82 25.27
N HIS A 160 -35.60 7.40 24.17
CA HIS A 160 -36.07 6.38 23.24
C HIS A 160 -37.46 5.78 23.57
N GLU A 161 -38.55 6.41 23.14
CA GLU A 161 -39.86 5.78 23.00
C GLU A 161 -40.40 6.05 21.60
N SER A 162 -40.32 5.01 20.77
CA SER A 162 -41.20 4.82 19.62
C SER A 162 -42.65 4.95 20.06
N HIS A 163 -43.50 5.72 19.37
CA HIS A 163 -44.84 5.31 18.94
C HIS A 163 -45.56 6.42 18.15
N GLN A 164 -45.91 6.07 16.91
CA GLN A 164 -47.15 6.36 16.17
C GLN A 164 -48.01 7.57 16.58
N GLY A 165 -48.18 8.52 15.65
CA GLY A 165 -49.20 9.57 15.75
C GLY A 165 -50.19 9.51 14.59
N TYR A 166 -51.35 8.90 14.83
CA TYR A 166 -52.58 9.16 14.07
C TYR A 166 -53.19 10.48 14.56
N HIS A 167 -53.69 11.32 13.67
CA HIS A 167 -54.60 12.43 14.05
C HIS A 167 -55.74 12.56 13.04
N TYR A 168 -56.98 12.41 13.53
CA TYR A 168 -58.21 12.84 12.87
C TYR A 168 -58.83 14.00 13.68
N TYR A 169 -59.24 15.10 13.05
CA TYR A 169 -60.63 15.54 12.85
C TYR A 169 -60.73 17.05 12.47
N TYR A 170 -61.28 17.28 11.25
CA TYR A 170 -62.23 18.30 10.76
C TYR A 170 -61.94 19.81 10.78
N GLY A 171 -62.11 20.42 9.59
CA GLY A 171 -62.79 21.72 9.47
C GLY A 171 -62.39 22.63 8.30
N HIS A 172 -63.22 22.63 7.24
CA HIS A 172 -63.47 23.72 6.27
C HIS A 172 -62.47 24.09 5.15
N GLY A 173 -62.85 23.70 3.92
CA GLY A 173 -63.23 24.65 2.87
C GLY A 173 -62.19 25.04 1.81
N GLY A 174 -62.34 24.52 0.58
CA GLY A 174 -61.66 25.07 -0.61
C GLY A 174 -61.48 24.09 -1.76
N SER A 175 -62.53 23.89 -2.57
CA SER A 175 -62.54 23.23 -3.88
C SER A 175 -61.70 24.00 -4.91
N TYR A 176 -60.85 23.37 -5.75
CA TYR A 176 -60.73 23.56 -7.23
C TYR A 176 -59.88 22.43 -7.89
N GLY A 177 -60.42 21.76 -8.93
CA GLY A 177 -59.79 21.09 -10.11
C GLY A 177 -58.61 20.11 -9.93
N GLY A 178 -58.57 18.85 -10.40
CA GLY A 178 -59.20 18.24 -11.58
C GLY A 178 -58.26 18.27 -12.80
N HIS A 179 -57.50 17.18 -13.02
CA HIS A 179 -56.83 16.67 -14.26
C HIS A 179 -55.54 15.92 -13.81
N GLY A 180 -55.28 14.62 -14.04
CA GLY A 180 -55.59 13.75 -15.16
C GLY A 180 -54.32 13.54 -15.98
N GLY A 181 -53.62 12.40 -15.86
CA GLY A 181 -52.48 12.10 -16.73
C GLY A 181 -51.59 10.93 -16.30
N ARG A 182 -51.87 9.76 -16.87
CA ARG A 182 -51.14 8.49 -16.79
C ARG A 182 -50.43 8.26 -18.11
N TYR A 183 -49.10 8.20 -18.15
CA TYR A 183 -48.26 7.56 -19.18
C TYR A 183 -46.87 7.40 -18.53
N GLY A 184 -46.12 6.30 -18.60
CA GLY A 184 -46.22 5.01 -19.27
C GLY A 184 -45.02 4.18 -18.79
#